data_AF-A0A5E4QHA8-F1
#
_entry.id   AF-A0A5E4QHA8-F1
#
_cell.length_a   1.000
_cell.length_b   1.000
_cell.length_c   1.000
_cell.angle_alpha   90.00
_cell.angle_beta   90.00
_cell.angle_gamma   90.00
#
_symmetry.space_group_name_H-M   'P 1'
#
loop_
_entity.id
_entity.type
_entity.pdbx_description
1 polymer ?
#
loop_
_entity_poly.entity_id
_entity_poly.type
_entity_poly.pdbx_seq_one_letter_code
_entity_poly.pdbx_strand_id
1 'polypeptide(L)'
;MHCFKTILTHVRSQQRKPVQLSLNCTTNRFSLRKRHLVTKSNEDCLEDIIANLSQGNNEIEKKLRILMLEVEVMRQDGRPAPDYLGSDHWEHLLELSSRNQRHNYLKYLWKCEKSKENEKLKKEARRKEFQDSEFEEVKEFPDDLLYGLKHQTLFLRIRDQSINNFDNYRALQALTYGQSLVIDCSYEDHMVKREILNAAKQLTFVFGDNRIHKEPFNLHLCNVSLEGQFMKQFRKYVPSVDEPMFPLNIHTQSYMDIFPKEKLVYLTPHCREELTSFDHDAIYIVGCMVDKMNSEPLSLAKAKRDGIKMAKLPLDRYLEWAPGSKKNLNINHMIPIMLDLKFTSDWEFSLRHIPRRKLMETKILAMQKRLADTSLAKEDILKSFSNLRINNKAMFRDKRFKSRKSLYDED
;
A
#
# COMPACT_ATOMS: atom_id res chain seq x y z
N MET A 1 1.72 56.74 56.04
CA MET A 1 0.52 57.44 55.54
C MET A 1 0.54 57.35 54.02
N HIS A 2 -0.26 56.48 53.39
CA HIS A 2 -1.58 56.79 52.81
C HIS A 2 -1.46 57.91 51.74
N CYS A 3 -1.81 57.74 50.46
CA CYS A 3 -3.03 57.12 49.93
C CYS A 3 -2.93 56.76 48.44
N PHE A 4 -3.77 55.78 48.09
CA PHE A 4 -4.16 55.28 46.77
C PHE A 4 -4.96 56.28 45.91
N LYS A 5 -5.14 55.89 44.63
CA LYS A 5 -6.08 56.35 43.57
C LYS A 5 -5.49 57.48 42.71
N THR A 6 -5.52 57.44 41.37
CA THR A 6 -6.62 57.02 40.48
C THR A 6 -6.00 56.86 39.08
N ILE A 7 -5.99 55.67 38.45
CA ILE A 7 -6.97 55.25 37.43
C ILE A 7 -7.46 56.43 36.58
N LEU A 8 -6.74 56.77 35.50
CA LEU A 8 -7.23 57.47 34.29
C LEU A 8 -6.01 57.98 33.53
N THR A 9 -5.52 57.25 32.51
CA THR A 9 -4.84 57.90 31.35
C THR A 9 -4.47 57.00 30.18
N HIS A 10 -4.61 55.67 30.22
CA HIS A 10 -4.34 54.84 29.02
C HIS A 10 -5.49 53.90 28.66
N VAL A 11 -6.68 54.48 28.50
CA VAL A 11 -7.67 53.96 27.55
C VAL A 11 -7.73 54.91 26.37
N ARG A 12 -6.70 54.87 25.52
CA ARG A 12 -6.87 55.23 24.12
C ARG A 12 -7.33 53.97 23.42
N SER A 13 -8.64 53.86 23.26
CA SER A 13 -9.27 52.99 22.28
C SER A 13 -8.76 53.39 20.90
N GLN A 14 -7.60 52.87 20.50
CA GLN A 14 -7.31 52.72 19.09
C GLN A 14 -8.31 51.69 18.59
N GLN A 15 -9.42 52.18 18.03
CA GLN A 15 -10.24 51.41 17.12
C GLN A 15 -9.29 50.83 16.07
N ARG A 16 -8.91 49.57 16.23
CA ARG A 16 -8.22 48.81 15.19
C ARG A 16 -9.20 48.74 14.03
N LYS A 17 -9.02 49.62 13.05
CA LYS A 17 -9.73 49.50 11.77
C LYS A 17 -9.45 48.08 11.26
N PRO A 18 -10.48 47.30 10.90
CA PRO A 18 -10.24 46.00 10.30
C PRO A 18 -9.42 46.26 9.02
N VAL A 19 -8.20 45.74 8.99
CA VAL A 19 -7.42 45.71 7.76
C VAL A 19 -8.22 44.86 6.79
N GLN A 20 -8.82 45.49 5.78
CA GLN A 20 -9.36 44.76 4.65
C GLN A 20 -8.19 44.00 4.03
N LEU A 21 -8.18 42.68 4.24
CA LEU A 21 -7.39 41.79 3.41
C LEU A 21 -7.97 41.90 2.01
N SER A 22 -7.42 42.80 1.20
CA SER A 22 -7.61 42.76 -0.23
C SER A 22 -7.08 41.40 -0.68
N LEU A 23 -7.98 40.49 -1.02
CA LEU A 23 -7.67 39.33 -1.83
C LEU A 23 -7.17 39.87 -3.16
N ASN A 24 -5.90 40.24 -3.21
CA ASN A 24 -5.13 40.31 -4.43
C ASN A 24 -4.93 38.86 -4.87
N CYS A 25 -6.02 38.25 -5.33
CA CYS A 25 -5.97 37.15 -6.25
C CYS A 25 -5.35 37.74 -7.52
N THR A 26 -4.02 37.82 -7.54
CA THR A 26 -3.29 37.82 -8.78
C THR A 26 -3.74 36.54 -9.46
N THR A 27 -4.71 36.69 -10.36
CA THR A 27 -5.00 35.73 -11.41
C THR A 27 -3.74 35.68 -12.27
N ASN A 28 -2.71 35.02 -11.74
CA ASN A 28 -1.80 34.29 -12.59
C ASN A 28 -2.75 33.39 -13.37
N ARG A 29 -3.02 33.82 -14.60
CA ARG A 29 -3.51 33.00 -15.69
C ARG A 29 -2.56 31.80 -15.71
N PHE A 30 -2.86 30.80 -14.90
CA PHE A 30 -2.58 29.44 -15.27
C PHE A 30 -3.22 29.34 -16.63
N SER A 31 -2.37 29.37 -17.66
CA SER A 31 -2.75 28.86 -18.95
C SER A 31 -3.16 27.43 -18.63
N LEU A 32 -4.47 27.24 -18.44
CA LEU A 32 -5.14 26.00 -18.75
C LEU A 32 -4.74 25.78 -20.20
N ARG A 33 -3.60 25.10 -20.42
CA ARG A 33 -3.41 24.29 -21.60
C ARG A 33 -4.69 23.50 -21.64
N LYS A 34 -5.62 23.93 -22.50
CA LYS A 34 -6.71 23.10 -22.96
C LYS A 34 -6.02 21.79 -23.24
N ARG A 35 -6.20 20.81 -22.35
CA ARG A 35 -5.96 19.43 -22.73
C ARG A 35 -6.91 19.32 -23.89
N HIS A 36 -6.36 19.37 -25.11
CA HIS A 36 -7.12 18.97 -26.26
C HIS A 36 -7.67 17.61 -25.84
N LEU A 37 -8.98 17.56 -25.63
CA LEU A 37 -9.74 16.33 -25.75
C LEU A 37 -9.52 15.94 -27.20
N VAL A 38 -8.39 15.28 -27.42
CA VAL A 38 -8.11 14.55 -28.62
C VAL A 38 -8.98 13.32 -28.48
N THR A 39 -10.25 13.47 -28.83
CA THR A 39 -11.02 12.38 -29.41
C THR A 39 -10.37 12.07 -30.76
N LYS A 40 -9.15 11.51 -30.74
CA LYS A 40 -8.64 10.76 -31.87
C LYS A 40 -9.47 9.49 -31.91
N SER A 41 -9.96 9.17 -33.09
CA SER A 41 -10.54 7.89 -33.44
C SER A 41 -9.77 6.75 -32.77
N ASN A 42 -10.49 5.83 -32.13
CA ASN A 42 -9.88 4.66 -31.48
C ASN A 42 -9.03 3.80 -32.45
N GLU A 43 -9.23 3.95 -33.76
CA GLU A 43 -8.50 3.26 -34.83
C GLU A 43 -7.07 3.79 -34.99
N ASP A 44 -6.84 5.12 -34.94
CA ASP A 44 -5.51 5.74 -35.06
C ASP A 44 -4.55 5.25 -33.95
N CYS A 45 -5.10 4.99 -32.76
CA CYS A 45 -4.30 4.55 -31.62
C CYS A 45 -3.86 3.08 -31.75
N LEU A 46 -4.64 2.26 -32.46
CA LEU A 46 -4.33 0.83 -32.65
C LEU A 46 -3.23 0.63 -33.69
N GLU A 47 -3.27 1.36 -34.80
CA GLU A 47 -2.20 1.32 -35.80
C GLU A 47 -0.87 1.86 -35.24
N ASP A 48 -0.93 2.92 -34.44
CA ASP A 48 0.25 3.44 -33.72
C ASP A 48 0.84 2.38 -32.76
N ILE A 49 -0.01 1.61 -32.06
CA ILE A 49 0.45 0.52 -31.18
C ILE A 49 1.09 -0.61 -32.00
N ILE A 50 0.49 -0.98 -33.13
CA ILE A 50 1.02 -2.01 -34.03
C ILE A 50 2.38 -1.58 -34.57
N ALA A 51 2.52 -0.35 -35.04
CA ALA A 51 3.77 0.18 -35.58
C ALA A 51 4.88 0.20 -34.51
N ASN A 52 4.56 0.64 -33.29
CA ASN A 52 5.52 0.71 -32.18
C ASN A 52 6.00 -0.68 -31.70
N LEU A 53 5.12 -1.68 -31.71
CA LEU A 53 5.43 -3.03 -31.21
C LEU A 53 5.99 -3.97 -32.27
N SER A 54 5.63 -3.77 -33.53
CA SER A 54 6.06 -4.61 -34.66
C SER A 54 7.52 -4.36 -35.03
N GLN A 55 8.00 -3.11 -34.93
CA GLN A 55 9.32 -2.69 -35.43
C GLN A 55 9.64 -3.20 -36.86
N GLY A 56 8.60 -3.45 -37.68
CA GLY A 56 8.72 -3.96 -39.06
C GLY A 56 8.68 -5.49 -39.21
N ASN A 57 8.51 -6.27 -38.14
CA ASN A 57 8.41 -7.72 -38.21
C ASN A 57 6.99 -8.19 -38.57
N ASN A 58 6.81 -8.64 -39.80
CA ASN A 58 5.52 -9.07 -40.36
C ASN A 58 4.87 -10.24 -39.58
N GLU A 59 5.67 -11.12 -38.95
CA GLU A 59 5.14 -12.21 -38.12
C GLU A 59 4.54 -11.73 -36.79
N ILE A 60 5.17 -10.75 -36.15
CA ILE A 60 4.70 -10.18 -34.87
C ILE A 60 3.42 -9.39 -35.12
N GLU A 61 3.37 -8.65 -36.23
CA GLU A 61 2.17 -7.92 -36.64
C GLU A 61 0.98 -8.87 -36.87
N LYS A 62 1.17 -9.97 -37.61
CA LYS A 62 0.12 -10.98 -37.81
C LYS A 62 -0.37 -11.56 -36.48
N LYS A 63 0.55 -11.89 -35.58
CA LYS A 63 0.19 -12.38 -34.23
C LYS A 63 -0.62 -11.34 -33.46
N LEU A 64 -0.23 -10.07 -33.50
CA LEU A 64 -0.91 -8.98 -32.80
C LEU A 64 -2.32 -8.76 -33.36
N ARG A 65 -2.49 -8.77 -34.69
CA ARG A 65 -3.81 -8.71 -35.33
C ARG A 65 -4.71 -9.89 -34.92
N ILE A 66 -4.17 -11.11 -34.85
CA ILE A 66 -4.91 -12.28 -34.33
C ILE A 66 -5.34 -12.08 -32.88
N LEU A 67 -4.46 -11.52 -32.04
CA LEU A 67 -4.78 -11.24 -30.63
C LEU A 67 -5.86 -10.16 -30.49
N MET A 68 -5.85 -9.14 -31.34
CA MET A 68 -6.90 -8.11 -31.36
C MET A 68 -8.25 -8.70 -31.74
N LEU A 69 -8.30 -9.53 -32.78
CA LEU A 69 -9.49 -10.27 -33.16
C LEU A 69 -9.98 -11.19 -32.03
N GLU A 70 -9.06 -11.85 -31.30
CA GLU A 70 -9.42 -12.67 -30.14
C GLU A 70 -10.12 -11.84 -29.04
N VAL A 71 -9.65 -10.62 -28.77
CA VAL A 71 -10.29 -9.72 -27.80
C VAL A 71 -11.65 -9.23 -28.28
N GLU A 72 -11.77 -8.90 -29.57
CA GLU A 72 -13.03 -8.42 -30.15
C GLU A 72 -14.11 -9.51 -30.17
N VAL A 73 -13.75 -10.73 -30.57
CA VAL A 73 -14.65 -11.90 -30.48
C VAL A 73 -15.09 -12.12 -29.04
N MET A 74 -14.19 -11.97 -28.05
CA MET A 74 -14.58 -12.07 -26.65
C MET A 74 -15.61 -11.01 -26.23
N ARG A 75 -15.54 -9.79 -26.77
CA ARG A 75 -16.53 -8.73 -26.51
C ARG A 75 -17.88 -9.06 -27.15
N GLN A 76 -17.88 -9.53 -28.40
CA GLN A 76 -19.09 -9.92 -29.12
C GLN A 76 -19.81 -11.11 -28.45
N ASP A 77 -19.05 -12.09 -27.96
CA ASP A 77 -19.57 -13.24 -27.20
C ASP A 77 -20.14 -12.87 -25.81
N GLY A 78 -20.03 -11.60 -25.37
CA GLY A 78 -20.41 -11.17 -24.03
C GLY A 78 -19.50 -11.70 -22.91
N ARG A 79 -18.29 -12.16 -23.26
CA ARG A 79 -17.30 -12.63 -22.28
C ARG A 79 -16.59 -11.43 -21.62
N PRO A 80 -16.06 -11.59 -20.40
CA PRO A 80 -15.39 -10.50 -19.69
C PRO A 80 -14.08 -10.11 -20.41
N ALA A 81 -14.13 -9.02 -21.17
CA ALA A 81 -13.00 -8.42 -21.87
C ALA A 81 -12.91 -6.92 -21.53
N PRO A 82 -11.71 -6.37 -21.29
CA PRO A 82 -11.54 -4.95 -20.97
C PRO A 82 -11.87 -4.06 -22.16
N ASP A 83 -12.26 -2.81 -21.90
CA ASP A 83 -12.64 -1.84 -22.94
C ASP A 83 -11.41 -1.16 -23.56
N TYR A 84 -10.38 -0.91 -22.76
CA TYR A 84 -9.11 -0.30 -23.21
C TYR A 84 -7.89 -1.16 -22.83
N LEU A 85 -6.97 -1.31 -23.80
CA LEU A 85 -5.70 -2.03 -23.64
C LEU A 85 -4.55 -1.14 -24.14
N GLY A 86 -3.66 -0.75 -23.23
CA GLY A 86 -2.41 -0.05 -23.56
C GLY A 86 -1.32 -0.96 -24.12
N SER A 87 -0.23 -0.36 -24.63
CA SER A 87 0.93 -1.05 -25.24
C SER A 87 1.52 -2.15 -24.36
N ASP A 88 1.73 -1.87 -23.06
CA ASP A 88 2.26 -2.82 -22.08
C ASP A 88 1.44 -4.13 -22.00
N HIS A 89 0.12 -4.02 -22.17
CA HIS A 89 -0.79 -5.16 -22.10
C HIS A 89 -0.66 -6.04 -23.34
N TRP A 90 -0.46 -5.43 -24.51
CA TRP A 90 -0.22 -6.14 -25.77
C TRP A 90 1.13 -6.85 -25.78
N GLU A 91 2.19 -6.21 -25.29
CA GLU A 91 3.51 -6.86 -25.10
C GLU A 91 3.39 -8.11 -24.23
N HIS A 92 2.66 -8.03 -23.13
CA HIS A 92 2.45 -9.18 -22.27
C HIS A 92 1.58 -10.26 -22.93
N LEU A 93 0.58 -9.91 -23.74
CA LEU A 93 -0.22 -10.89 -24.48
C LEU A 93 0.60 -11.62 -25.55
N LEU A 94 1.59 -10.97 -26.15
CA LEU A 94 2.53 -11.59 -27.11
C LEU A 94 3.45 -12.60 -26.43
N GLU A 95 3.86 -12.33 -25.18
CA GLU A 95 4.68 -13.23 -24.36
C GLU A 95 3.92 -14.52 -23.97
N LEU A 96 2.59 -14.47 -23.88
CA LEU A 96 1.75 -15.58 -23.46
C LEU A 96 1.42 -16.54 -24.61
N SER A 97 2.00 -17.74 -24.56
CA SER A 97 1.80 -18.78 -25.57
C SER A 97 0.40 -19.44 -25.52
N SER A 98 -0.17 -19.63 -24.33
CA SER A 98 -1.43 -20.38 -24.15
C SER A 98 -2.68 -19.49 -24.21
N ARG A 99 -3.69 -19.95 -24.97
CA ARG A 99 -5.01 -19.30 -25.06
C ARG A 99 -5.67 -19.09 -23.70
N ASN A 100 -5.56 -20.08 -22.80
CA ASN A 100 -6.13 -19.98 -21.45
C ASN A 100 -5.42 -18.93 -20.59
N GLN A 101 -4.10 -18.77 -20.74
CA GLN A 101 -3.35 -17.74 -20.02
C GLN A 101 -3.76 -16.33 -20.48
N ARG A 102 -3.92 -16.13 -21.80
CA ARG A 102 -4.42 -14.87 -22.37
C ARG A 102 -5.83 -14.56 -21.90
N HIS A 103 -6.74 -15.53 -21.96
CA HIS A 103 -8.10 -15.37 -21.46
C HIS A 103 -8.14 -14.98 -19.97
N ASN A 104 -7.36 -15.65 -19.12
CA ASN A 104 -7.26 -15.33 -17.70
C ASN A 104 -6.68 -13.93 -17.45
N TYR A 105 -5.73 -13.49 -18.28
CA TYR A 105 -5.16 -12.14 -18.20
C TYR A 105 -6.19 -11.07 -18.58
N LEU A 106 -6.91 -11.25 -19.69
CA LEU A 106 -7.99 -10.35 -20.12
C LEU A 106 -9.09 -10.25 -19.06
N LYS A 107 -9.51 -11.40 -18.51
CA LYS A 107 -10.47 -11.46 -17.40
C LYS A 107 -9.96 -10.71 -16.16
N TYR A 108 -8.66 -10.78 -15.88
CA TYR A 108 -8.04 -10.00 -14.79
C TYR A 108 -8.09 -8.50 -15.05
N LEU A 109 -7.76 -8.06 -16.27
CA LEU A 109 -7.83 -6.64 -16.66
C LEU A 109 -9.25 -6.09 -16.57
N TRP A 110 -10.24 -6.83 -17.09
CA TRP A 110 -11.65 -6.48 -16.97
C TRP A 110 -12.11 -6.35 -15.52
N LYS A 111 -11.71 -7.28 -14.64
CA LYS A 111 -11.99 -7.18 -13.20
C LYS A 111 -11.37 -5.92 -12.58
N CYS A 112 -10.15 -5.56 -12.99
CA CYS A 112 -9.50 -4.35 -12.51
C CYS A 112 -10.23 -3.08 -12.96
N GLU A 113 -10.69 -3.05 -14.21
CA GLU A 113 -11.49 -1.96 -14.78
C GLU A 113 -12.82 -1.79 -14.04
N LYS A 114 -13.60 -2.88 -13.89
CA LYS A 114 -14.86 -2.85 -13.15
C LYS A 114 -14.69 -2.52 -11.67
N SER A 115 -13.60 -2.96 -11.03
CA SER A 115 -13.29 -2.53 -9.66
C SER A 115 -13.07 -1.02 -9.58
N LYS A 116 -12.36 -0.41 -10.54
CA LYS A 116 -12.14 1.04 -10.58
C LYS A 116 -13.44 1.81 -10.83
N GLU A 117 -14.29 1.30 -11.72
CA GLU A 117 -15.61 1.88 -11.99
C GLU A 117 -16.49 1.85 -10.73
N ASN A 118 -16.57 0.71 -10.05
CA ASN A 118 -17.29 0.56 -8.79
C ASN A 118 -16.75 1.47 -7.69
N GLU A 119 -15.43 1.64 -7.59
CA GLU A 119 -14.82 2.58 -6.64
C GLU A 119 -15.19 4.04 -6.94
N LYS A 120 -15.26 4.43 -8.22
CA LYS A 120 -15.71 5.78 -8.61
C LYS A 120 -17.17 6.00 -8.23
N LEU A 121 -18.04 5.07 -8.61
CA LEU A 121 -19.47 5.12 -8.26
C LEU A 121 -19.68 5.21 -6.74
N LYS A 122 -18.92 4.43 -5.96
CA LYS A 122 -18.99 4.47 -4.49
C LYS A 122 -18.50 5.79 -3.91
N LYS A 123 -17.45 6.39 -4.48
CA LYS A 123 -16.95 7.71 -4.06
C LYS A 123 -17.95 8.82 -4.39
N GLU A 124 -18.59 8.75 -5.55
CA GLU A 124 -19.62 9.69 -5.97
C GLU A 124 -20.88 9.57 -5.11
N ALA A 125 -21.34 8.35 -4.84
CA ALA A 125 -22.44 8.09 -3.92
C ALA A 125 -22.15 8.66 -2.53
N ARG A 126 -20.98 8.38 -1.95
CA ARG A 126 -20.57 8.94 -0.65
C ARG A 126 -20.49 10.47 -0.67
N ARG A 127 -20.05 11.07 -1.78
CA ARG A 127 -20.00 12.53 -1.93
C ARG A 127 -21.40 13.13 -1.98
N LYS A 128 -22.35 12.50 -2.69
CA LYS A 128 -23.76 12.91 -2.70
C LYS A 128 -24.39 12.74 -1.33
N GLU A 129 -24.21 11.60 -0.67
CA GLU A 129 -24.67 11.38 0.72
C GLU A 129 -24.17 12.46 1.69
N PHE A 130 -22.91 12.89 1.58
CA PHE A 130 -22.37 13.98 2.40
C PHE A 130 -22.88 15.39 2.02
N GLN A 131 -23.35 15.56 0.78
CA GLN A 131 -24.02 16.79 0.34
C GLN A 131 -25.47 16.82 0.83
N ASP A 132 -26.15 15.68 0.78
CA ASP A 132 -27.57 15.51 1.09
C ASP A 132 -27.83 15.27 2.59
N SER A 133 -26.80 15.00 3.40
CA SER A 133 -26.94 14.83 4.84
C SER A 133 -27.38 16.14 5.50
N GLU A 134 -28.60 16.16 6.04
CA GLU A 134 -29.09 17.22 6.92
C GLU A 134 -28.29 17.24 8.23
N PHE A 135 -28.07 18.45 8.77
CA PHE A 135 -27.26 18.64 9.97
C PHE A 135 -28.14 18.57 11.21
N GLU A 136 -27.74 17.77 12.19
CA GLU A 136 -28.26 17.88 13.55
C GLU A 136 -27.75 19.20 14.16
N GLU A 137 -28.63 20.20 14.26
CA GLU A 137 -28.40 21.43 15.02
C GLU A 137 -28.50 21.15 16.52
N VAL A 138 -27.58 20.34 17.07
CA VAL A 138 -27.51 20.15 18.52
C VAL A 138 -26.79 21.36 19.11
N LYS A 139 -27.56 22.40 19.38
CA LYS A 139 -27.17 23.45 20.32
C LYS A 139 -27.64 23.05 21.71
N GLU A 140 -26.73 22.97 22.68
CA GLU A 140 -27.12 22.78 24.09
C GLU A 140 -27.86 24.02 24.60
N PHE A 141 -27.41 25.22 24.20
CA PHE A 141 -28.07 26.48 24.50
C PHE A 141 -28.30 27.35 23.25
N PRO A 142 -29.36 28.18 23.20
CA PRO A 142 -29.70 29.00 22.02
C PRO A 142 -28.59 29.96 21.57
N ASP A 143 -27.82 30.49 22.54
CA ASP A 143 -26.76 31.48 22.35
C ASP A 143 -25.38 30.84 22.03
N ASP A 144 -25.27 29.51 22.07
CA ASP A 144 -23.99 28.84 21.82
C ASP A 144 -23.57 28.92 20.35
N LEU A 145 -22.25 29.04 20.17
CA LEU A 145 -21.59 28.87 18.88
C LEU A 145 -21.76 27.42 18.43
N LEU A 146 -22.35 27.23 17.25
CA LEU A 146 -22.48 25.90 16.66
C LEU A 146 -21.09 25.38 16.29
N TYR A 147 -20.63 24.34 16.97
CA TYR A 147 -19.36 23.67 16.68
C TYR A 147 -19.56 22.53 15.69
N GLY A 148 -18.74 22.44 14.65
CA GLY A 148 -18.83 21.32 13.70
C GLY A 148 -17.98 21.44 12.46
N LEU A 149 -17.92 20.37 11.67
CA LEU A 149 -17.04 20.26 10.49
C LEU A 149 -17.29 21.33 9.41
N LYS A 150 -18.50 21.91 9.37
CA LYS A 150 -18.90 23.03 8.49
C LYS A 150 -19.17 24.34 9.27
N HIS A 151 -18.91 24.36 10.58
CA HIS A 151 -19.12 25.52 11.45
C HIS A 151 -17.80 25.95 12.11
N GLN A 152 -17.89 26.80 13.13
CA GLN A 152 -16.71 27.27 13.86
C GLN A 152 -16.11 26.10 14.65
N THR A 153 -14.79 25.99 14.66
CA THR A 153 -14.08 24.97 15.43
C THR A 153 -12.93 25.61 16.18
N LEU A 154 -12.78 25.28 17.47
CA LEU A 154 -11.66 25.72 18.30
C LEU A 154 -10.36 25.01 17.89
N PHE A 155 -10.45 23.80 17.34
CA PHE A 155 -9.31 22.97 16.98
C PHE A 155 -8.93 23.15 15.50
N LEU A 156 -7.63 23.31 15.22
CA LEU A 156 -7.14 23.27 13.85
C LEU A 156 -7.40 21.89 13.25
N ARG A 157 -8.03 21.87 12.08
CA ARG A 157 -8.15 20.65 11.29
C ARG A 157 -6.78 20.23 10.77
N ILE A 158 -6.23 19.15 11.31
CA ILE A 158 -5.09 18.44 10.72
C ILE A 158 -5.59 17.78 9.44
N ARG A 159 -5.05 18.21 8.30
CA ARG A 159 -5.38 17.65 6.98
C ARG A 159 -4.45 16.47 6.68
N ASP A 160 -4.91 15.52 5.88
CA ASP A 160 -4.09 14.40 5.42
C ASP A 160 -2.79 14.86 4.74
N GLN A 161 -2.81 16.01 4.06
CA GLN A 161 -1.60 16.60 3.47
C GLN A 161 -0.58 17.03 4.54
N SER A 162 -1.04 17.61 5.65
CA SER A 162 -0.19 17.99 6.77
C SER A 162 0.45 16.76 7.43
N ILE A 163 -0.32 15.68 7.60
CA ILE A 163 0.18 14.40 8.13
C ILE A 163 1.22 13.80 7.16
N ASN A 164 0.91 13.75 5.86
CA ASN A 164 1.86 13.24 4.86
C ASN A 164 3.18 14.03 4.83
N ASN A 165 3.11 15.36 4.98
CA ASN A 165 4.31 16.20 5.03
C ASN A 165 5.13 15.91 6.30
N PHE A 166 4.47 15.70 7.44
CA PHE A 166 5.14 15.31 8.68
C PHE A 166 5.83 13.94 8.55
N ASP A 167 5.13 12.95 8.00
CA ASP A 167 5.67 11.62 7.71
C ASP A 167 6.89 11.72 6.78
N ASN A 168 6.80 12.50 5.69
CA ASN A 168 7.91 12.71 4.75
C ASN A 168 9.12 13.35 5.46
N TYR A 169 8.90 14.35 6.30
CA TYR A 169 9.97 15.00 7.07
C TYR A 169 10.68 14.02 8.00
N ARG A 170 9.93 13.14 8.66
CA ARG A 170 10.51 12.10 9.53
C ARG A 170 11.37 11.11 8.74
N ALA A 171 10.96 10.70 7.55
CA ALA A 171 11.78 9.86 6.68
C ALA A 171 13.03 10.59 6.16
N LEU A 172 12.94 11.89 5.85
CA LEU A 172 14.10 12.72 5.50
C LEU A 172 15.09 12.85 6.66
N GLN A 173 14.61 12.98 7.89
CA GLN A 173 15.47 12.99 9.08
C GLN A 173 16.22 11.65 9.24
N ALA A 174 15.53 10.54 8.99
CA ALA A 174 16.14 9.22 9.03
C ALA A 174 17.20 9.02 7.93
N LEU A 175 17.11 9.71 6.79
CA LEU A 175 18.15 9.67 5.75
C LEU A 175 19.51 10.15 6.26
N THR A 176 19.52 11.13 7.16
CA THR A 176 20.75 11.72 7.72
C THR A 176 21.22 11.02 8.99
N TYR A 177 20.30 10.66 9.89
CA TYR A 177 20.64 10.19 11.24
C TYR A 177 20.15 8.76 11.55
N GLY A 178 19.36 8.17 10.67
CA GLY A 178 18.78 6.85 10.88
C GLY A 178 19.77 5.72 10.60
N GLN A 179 19.58 4.61 11.29
CA GLN A 179 20.26 3.35 11.00
C GLN A 179 19.99 2.91 9.56
N SER A 180 21.02 2.48 8.84
CA SER A 180 20.89 1.98 7.47
C SER A 180 20.32 0.57 7.43
N LEU A 181 19.34 0.37 6.54
CA LEU A 181 18.80 -0.94 6.20
C LEU A 181 18.85 -1.12 4.69
N VAL A 182 19.40 -2.25 4.26
CA VAL A 182 19.60 -2.56 2.84
C VAL A 182 18.52 -3.51 2.35
N ILE A 183 17.97 -3.18 1.17
CA ILE A 183 17.08 -4.03 0.39
C ILE A 183 17.85 -4.46 -0.86
N ASP A 184 18.14 -5.75 -0.96
CA ASP A 184 18.96 -6.32 -2.02
C ASP A 184 18.12 -6.71 -3.23
N CYS A 185 18.23 -5.96 -4.33
CA CYS A 185 17.42 -6.11 -5.54
C CYS A 185 18.03 -7.01 -6.62
N SER A 186 19.04 -7.83 -6.31
CA SER A 186 19.73 -8.66 -7.32
C SER A 186 18.94 -9.87 -7.83
N TYR A 187 17.68 -10.06 -7.44
CA TYR A 187 16.91 -11.28 -7.70
C TYR A 187 15.99 -11.17 -8.92
N GLU A 188 16.13 -10.12 -9.72
CA GLU A 188 15.23 -9.86 -10.85
C GLU A 188 15.19 -11.02 -11.84
N ASP A 189 16.34 -11.60 -12.18
CA ASP A 189 16.46 -12.73 -13.13
C ASP A 189 15.84 -14.04 -12.62
N HIS A 190 15.66 -14.16 -11.30
CA HIS A 190 15.08 -15.33 -10.66
C HIS A 190 13.56 -15.21 -10.46
N MET A 191 12.95 -14.08 -10.82
CA MET A 191 11.54 -13.81 -10.62
C MET A 191 10.78 -13.79 -11.95
N VAL A 192 9.60 -14.41 -11.96
CA VAL A 192 8.68 -14.26 -13.09
C VAL A 192 8.11 -12.82 -13.12
N LYS A 193 7.71 -12.31 -14.28
CA LYS A 193 7.08 -10.97 -14.43
C LYS A 193 6.02 -10.65 -13.37
N ARG A 194 5.18 -11.64 -13.00
CA ARG A 194 4.18 -11.49 -11.93
C ARG A 194 4.79 -11.33 -10.54
N GLU A 195 5.90 -11.99 -10.25
CA GLU A 195 6.66 -11.87 -9.01
C GLU A 195 7.37 -10.52 -8.93
N ILE A 196 7.98 -10.06 -10.03
CA ILE A 196 8.58 -8.72 -10.16
C ILE A 196 7.54 -7.62 -9.86
N LEU A 197 6.34 -7.71 -10.46
CA LEU A 197 5.23 -6.79 -10.19
C LEU A 197 4.83 -6.78 -8.71
N ASN A 198 4.80 -7.95 -8.07
CA ASN A 198 4.49 -8.06 -6.65
C ASN A 198 5.62 -7.52 -5.77
N ALA A 199 6.89 -7.69 -6.16
CA ALA A 199 8.05 -7.16 -5.44
C ALA A 199 8.04 -5.62 -5.46
N ALA A 200 7.85 -5.01 -6.64
CA ALA A 200 7.73 -3.57 -6.78
C ALA A 200 6.56 -3.01 -5.95
N LYS A 201 5.42 -3.72 -5.94
CA LYS A 201 4.28 -3.36 -5.10
C LYS A 201 4.56 -3.49 -3.60
N GLN A 202 5.29 -4.53 -3.19
CA GLN A 202 5.70 -4.70 -1.79
C GLN A 202 6.60 -3.55 -1.33
N LEU A 203 7.48 -3.07 -2.20
CA LEU A 203 8.35 -1.94 -1.89
C LEU A 203 7.57 -0.65 -1.63
N THR A 204 6.43 -0.44 -2.31
CA THR A 204 5.54 0.69 -2.00
C THR A 204 5.00 0.64 -0.56
N PHE A 205 4.66 -0.56 -0.06
CA PHE A 205 4.24 -0.73 1.34
C PHE A 205 5.39 -0.50 2.30
N VAL A 206 6.56 -1.05 2.00
CA VAL A 206 7.79 -0.84 2.79
C VAL A 206 8.09 0.65 2.96
N PHE A 207 8.03 1.42 1.88
CA PHE A 207 8.24 2.86 1.93
C PHE A 207 7.18 3.57 2.79
N GLY A 208 5.90 3.20 2.61
CA GLY A 208 4.79 3.77 3.39
C GLY A 208 4.92 3.50 4.89
N ASP A 209 5.18 2.25 5.27
CA ASP A 209 5.30 1.83 6.66
C ASP A 209 6.53 2.45 7.32
N ASN A 210 7.67 2.50 6.62
CA ASN A 210 8.88 3.16 7.12
C ASN A 210 8.63 4.63 7.43
N ARG A 211 7.95 5.34 6.53
CA ARG A 211 7.66 6.76 6.66
C ARG A 211 6.71 7.08 7.82
N ILE A 212 5.78 6.16 8.13
CA ILE A 212 4.78 6.30 9.20
C ILE A 212 5.34 5.90 10.57
N HIS A 213 6.43 5.14 10.62
CA HIS A 213 7.00 4.65 11.87
C HIS A 213 7.72 5.74 12.69
N LYS A 214 7.64 5.68 14.03
CA LYS A 214 8.24 6.67 14.96
C LYS A 214 9.75 6.85 14.72
N GLU A 215 10.45 5.77 14.42
CA GLU A 215 11.87 5.76 14.07
C GLU A 215 12.12 5.05 12.74
N PRO A 216 12.08 5.76 11.59
CA PRO A 216 12.34 5.14 10.30
C PRO A 216 13.80 4.67 10.15
N PHE A 217 14.02 3.72 9.24
CA PHE A 217 15.34 3.39 8.73
C PHE A 217 15.73 4.32 7.58
N ASN A 218 17.04 4.49 7.41
CA ASN A 218 17.60 4.93 6.15
C ASN A 218 17.59 3.74 5.17
N LEU A 219 16.65 3.74 4.22
CA LEU A 219 16.48 2.63 3.28
C LEU A 219 17.43 2.77 2.08
N HIS A 220 18.18 1.71 1.81
CA HIS A 220 19.06 1.60 0.64
C HIS A 220 18.63 0.45 -0.25
N LEU A 221 18.27 0.72 -1.50
CA LEU A 221 18.16 -0.30 -2.53
C LEU A 221 19.54 -0.50 -3.15
N CYS A 222 20.06 -1.72 -3.12
CA CYS A 222 21.34 -2.08 -3.74
C CYS A 222 21.15 -3.10 -4.86
N ASN A 223 22.13 -3.22 -5.75
CA ASN A 223 22.07 -4.10 -6.94
C ASN A 223 20.84 -3.82 -7.82
N VAL A 224 20.44 -2.57 -7.96
CA VAL A 224 19.25 -2.19 -8.75
C VAL A 224 19.60 -2.07 -10.22
N SER A 225 18.86 -2.76 -11.08
CA SER A 225 18.86 -2.48 -12.53
C SER A 225 17.93 -1.31 -12.85
N LEU A 226 18.49 -0.14 -13.17
CA LEU A 226 17.72 1.09 -13.44
C LEU A 226 16.80 0.98 -14.67
N GLU A 227 17.19 0.14 -15.64
CA GLU A 227 16.43 -0.14 -16.86
C GLU A 227 15.58 -1.42 -16.75
N GLY A 228 15.72 -2.14 -15.62
CA GLY A 228 15.01 -3.37 -15.32
C GLY A 228 13.49 -3.21 -15.30
N GLN A 229 12.79 -4.33 -15.46
CA GLN A 229 11.35 -4.42 -15.31
C GLN A 229 10.93 -4.01 -13.90
N PHE A 230 11.73 -4.35 -12.88
CA PHE A 230 11.46 -3.96 -11.50
C PHE A 230 11.34 -2.44 -11.35
N MET A 231 12.35 -1.68 -11.79
CA MET A 231 12.36 -0.22 -11.67
C MET A 231 11.29 0.45 -12.53
N LYS A 232 11.04 -0.07 -13.74
CA LYS A 232 9.92 0.40 -14.59
C LYS A 232 8.58 0.30 -13.86
N GLN A 233 8.34 -0.80 -13.15
CA GLN A 233 7.09 -0.98 -12.40
C GLN A 233 7.07 -0.17 -11.10
N PHE A 234 8.23 -0.03 -10.43
CA PHE A 234 8.32 0.79 -9.22
C PHE A 234 8.04 2.27 -9.51
N ARG A 235 8.57 2.82 -10.60
CA ARG A 235 8.25 4.18 -11.09
C ARG A 235 6.76 4.38 -11.40
N LYS A 236 6.06 3.35 -11.89
CA LYS A 236 4.61 3.41 -12.10
C LYS A 236 3.83 3.51 -10.79
N TYR A 237 4.29 2.86 -9.72
CA TYR A 237 3.67 2.94 -8.40
C TYR A 237 4.05 4.21 -7.64
N VAL A 238 5.30 4.65 -7.78
CA VAL A 238 5.84 5.84 -7.12
C VAL A 238 6.50 6.73 -8.16
N PRO A 239 5.74 7.62 -8.83
CA PRO A 239 6.28 8.52 -9.86
C PRO A 239 7.35 9.48 -9.35
N SER A 240 7.29 9.85 -8.07
CA SER A 240 8.24 10.76 -7.42
C SER A 240 9.55 10.10 -6.99
N VAL A 241 9.78 8.82 -7.34
CA VAL A 241 10.99 8.10 -6.92
C VAL A 241 12.28 8.71 -7.47
N ASP A 242 12.23 9.29 -8.67
CA ASP A 242 13.40 9.89 -9.32
C ASP A 242 13.63 11.35 -8.84
N GLU A 243 12.80 11.88 -7.93
CA GLU A 243 13.00 13.22 -7.36
C GLU A 243 14.20 13.23 -6.39
N PRO A 244 15.10 14.23 -6.43
CA PRO A 244 16.29 14.27 -5.59
C PRO A 244 16.01 14.28 -4.08
N MET A 245 14.83 14.76 -3.66
CA MET A 245 14.42 14.82 -2.25
C MET A 245 13.56 13.62 -1.83
N PHE A 246 13.49 12.57 -2.65
CA PHE A 246 12.76 11.38 -2.29
C PHE A 246 13.53 10.60 -1.19
N PRO A 247 12.90 10.24 -0.05
CA PRO A 247 13.60 9.65 1.09
C PRO A 247 13.86 8.15 0.90
N LEU A 248 14.60 7.80 -0.16
CA LEU A 248 15.04 6.45 -0.50
C LEU A 248 16.34 6.53 -1.31
N ASN A 249 17.36 5.80 -0.87
CA ASN A 249 18.62 5.72 -1.59
C ASN A 249 18.60 4.56 -2.58
N ILE A 250 18.86 4.82 -3.86
CA ILE A 250 18.86 3.81 -4.92
C ILE A 250 20.27 3.70 -5.51
N HIS A 251 20.85 2.51 -5.43
CA HIS A 251 22.21 2.21 -5.86
C HIS A 251 22.22 1.05 -6.85
N THR A 252 22.97 1.21 -7.94
CA THR A 252 23.30 0.11 -8.87
C THR A 252 24.39 -0.80 -8.31
N GLN A 253 25.22 -0.27 -7.41
CA GLN A 253 26.35 -0.95 -6.79
C GLN A 253 25.91 -1.99 -5.75
N SER A 254 26.85 -2.87 -5.37
CA SER A 254 26.62 -3.86 -4.33
C SER A 254 26.65 -3.22 -2.95
N TYR A 255 25.92 -3.81 -2.01
CA TYR A 255 25.97 -3.41 -0.60
C TYR A 255 27.37 -3.59 0.01
N MET A 256 28.22 -4.43 -0.59
CA MET A 256 29.61 -4.65 -0.17
C MET A 256 30.51 -3.45 -0.49
N ASP A 257 30.18 -2.67 -1.52
CA ASP A 257 30.98 -1.53 -1.96
C ASP A 257 30.62 -0.27 -1.16
N ILE A 258 29.38 -0.20 -0.68
CA ILE A 258 28.81 0.97 0.00
C ILE A 258 29.06 0.91 1.51
N PHE A 259 29.04 -0.30 2.10
CA PHE A 259 29.05 -0.49 3.55
C PHE A 259 30.19 -1.40 4.01
N PRO A 260 30.71 -1.20 5.23
CA PRO A 260 31.77 -2.03 5.77
C PRO A 260 31.27 -3.45 6.04
N LYS A 261 31.97 -4.44 5.48
CA LYS A 261 31.63 -5.87 5.56
C LYS A 261 31.32 -6.38 6.97
N GLU A 262 32.04 -5.89 7.97
CA GLU A 262 31.94 -6.34 9.36
C GLU A 262 30.59 -6.03 10.02
N LYS A 263 29.93 -4.96 9.57
CA LYS A 263 28.62 -4.52 10.07
C LYS A 263 27.45 -5.18 9.35
N LEU A 264 27.68 -5.84 8.21
CA LEU A 264 26.62 -6.40 7.39
C LEU A 264 26.07 -7.69 7.99
N VAL A 265 24.74 -7.76 8.15
CA VAL A 265 24.01 -8.95 8.60
C VAL A 265 22.90 -9.27 7.60
N TYR A 266 23.03 -10.38 6.88
CA TYR A 266 22.03 -10.81 5.92
C TYR A 266 20.91 -11.61 6.60
N LEU A 267 19.68 -11.12 6.50
CA LEU A 267 18.51 -11.79 7.03
C LEU A 267 17.99 -12.81 6.02
N THR A 268 18.07 -14.10 6.37
CA THR A 268 17.60 -15.19 5.52
C THR A 268 16.92 -16.28 6.34
N PRO A 269 15.73 -16.78 5.94
CA PRO A 269 14.99 -17.79 6.70
C PRO A 269 15.69 -19.15 6.72
N HIS A 270 16.63 -19.40 5.81
CA HIS A 270 17.34 -20.67 5.67
C HIS A 270 18.62 -20.75 6.52
N CYS A 271 18.96 -19.70 7.27
CA CYS A 271 20.11 -19.72 8.18
C CYS A 271 19.86 -20.64 9.38
N ARG A 272 20.93 -21.15 10.00
CA ARG A 272 20.85 -21.86 11.28
C ARG A 272 20.85 -20.89 12.47
N GLU A 273 21.63 -19.82 12.37
CA GLU A 273 21.82 -18.83 13.42
C GLU A 273 20.58 -17.93 13.57
N GLU A 274 20.11 -17.77 14.81
CA GLU A 274 18.94 -16.97 15.15
C GLU A 274 19.36 -15.59 15.65
N LEU A 275 18.66 -14.55 15.19
CA LEU A 275 18.80 -13.20 15.72
C LEU A 275 18.15 -13.16 17.10
N THR A 276 18.95 -13.15 18.16
CA THR A 276 18.45 -13.13 19.55
C THR A 276 18.20 -11.71 20.03
N SER A 277 19.12 -10.81 19.74
CA SER A 277 19.09 -9.39 20.11
C SER A 277 19.24 -8.52 18.87
N PHE A 278 18.60 -7.35 18.90
CA PHE A 278 18.72 -6.36 17.84
C PHE A 278 19.97 -5.51 18.09
N ASP A 279 20.91 -5.54 17.16
CA ASP A 279 22.09 -4.68 17.13
C ASP A 279 21.80 -3.39 16.33
N HIS A 280 21.93 -2.24 16.99
CA HIS A 280 21.70 -0.91 16.40
C HIS A 280 22.90 -0.41 15.54
N ASP A 281 24.08 -0.99 15.69
CA ASP A 281 25.27 -0.67 14.90
C ASP A 281 25.41 -1.54 13.64
N ALA A 282 24.70 -2.66 13.60
CA ALA A 282 24.65 -3.54 12.44
C ALA A 282 23.81 -2.95 11.30
N ILE A 283 24.11 -3.38 10.08
CA ILE A 283 23.39 -3.02 8.85
C ILE A 283 22.71 -4.28 8.34
N TYR A 284 21.39 -4.34 8.53
CA TYR A 284 20.61 -5.49 8.12
C TYR A 284 20.31 -5.45 6.62
N ILE A 285 20.45 -6.60 5.97
CA ILE A 285 20.13 -6.79 4.55
C ILE A 285 18.90 -7.70 4.43
N VAL A 286 17.91 -7.27 3.65
CA VAL A 286 16.71 -8.04 3.31
C VAL A 286 16.65 -8.22 1.80
N GLY A 287 16.50 -9.46 1.33
CA GLY A 287 16.37 -9.76 -0.10
C GLY A 287 15.06 -9.25 -0.68
N CYS A 288 15.12 -8.48 -1.77
CA CYS A 288 13.95 -8.05 -2.53
C CYS A 288 13.50 -9.15 -3.49
N MET A 289 12.81 -10.17 -2.96
CA MET A 289 12.38 -11.32 -3.75
C MET A 289 10.98 -11.79 -3.38
N VAL A 290 10.24 -12.30 -4.36
CA VAL A 290 8.94 -12.96 -4.18
C VAL A 290 9.03 -14.38 -4.73
N ASP A 291 9.06 -15.36 -3.83
CA ASP A 291 9.41 -16.77 -4.06
C ASP A 291 8.17 -17.69 -4.13
N LYS A 292 7.20 -17.36 -5.00
CA LYS A 292 5.97 -18.17 -5.09
C LYS A 292 6.19 -19.46 -5.86
N MET A 293 6.89 -19.37 -6.99
CA MET A 293 7.14 -20.49 -7.90
C MET A 293 8.41 -21.26 -7.55
N ASN A 294 9.53 -20.56 -7.40
CA ASN A 294 10.80 -21.12 -6.99
C ASN A 294 11.08 -20.76 -5.52
N SER A 295 11.43 -21.74 -4.69
CA SER A 295 11.76 -21.53 -3.27
C SER A 295 13.19 -21.98 -2.92
N GLU A 296 14.09 -21.91 -3.89
CA GLU A 296 15.51 -22.16 -3.68
C GLU A 296 16.12 -21.14 -2.69
N PRO A 297 17.10 -21.55 -1.87
CA PRO A 297 17.70 -20.69 -0.85
C PRO A 297 18.74 -19.71 -1.45
N LEU A 298 18.32 -18.89 -2.40
CA LEU A 298 19.18 -17.97 -3.17
C LEU A 298 19.89 -16.95 -2.27
N SER A 299 19.16 -16.38 -1.29
CA SER A 299 19.72 -15.41 -0.36
C SER A 299 20.78 -15.98 0.57
N LEU A 300 20.60 -17.22 1.03
CA LEU A 300 21.60 -17.93 1.83
C LEU A 300 22.85 -18.23 0.99
N ALA A 301 22.67 -18.69 -0.25
CA ALA A 301 23.78 -18.98 -1.15
C ALA A 301 24.60 -17.72 -1.46
N LYS A 302 23.93 -16.59 -1.68
CA LYS A 302 24.58 -15.29 -1.91
C LYS A 302 25.36 -14.82 -0.68
N ALA A 303 24.73 -14.77 0.49
CA ALA A 303 25.39 -14.32 1.72
C ALA A 303 26.59 -15.19 2.12
N LYS A 304 26.53 -16.51 1.87
CA LYS A 304 27.68 -17.42 2.04
C LYS A 304 28.82 -17.09 1.08
N ARG A 305 28.51 -16.79 -0.19
CA ARG A 305 29.51 -16.43 -1.20
C ARG A 305 30.24 -15.13 -0.85
N ASP A 306 29.50 -14.17 -0.31
CA ASP A 306 30.05 -12.87 0.12
C ASP A 306 30.80 -12.99 1.47
N GLY A 307 30.55 -14.06 2.23
CA GLY A 307 31.18 -14.34 3.51
C GLY A 307 30.80 -13.32 4.58
N ILE A 308 29.53 -12.92 4.62
CA ILE A 308 28.96 -12.00 5.61
C ILE A 308 28.16 -12.76 6.68
N LYS A 309 27.92 -12.11 7.82
CA LYS A 309 27.11 -12.70 8.89
C LYS A 309 25.67 -12.92 8.40
N MET A 310 25.05 -14.01 8.80
CA MET A 310 23.70 -14.38 8.38
C MET A 310 22.87 -14.71 9.61
N ALA A 311 21.62 -14.23 9.66
CA ALA A 311 20.71 -14.57 10.75
C ALA A 311 19.30 -14.84 10.22
N LYS A 312 18.54 -15.69 10.91
CA LYS A 312 17.10 -15.84 10.74
C LYS A 312 16.36 -15.23 11.93
N LEU A 313 15.12 -14.81 11.72
CA LEU A 313 14.27 -14.39 12.84
C LEU A 313 13.88 -15.61 13.70
N PRO A 314 13.79 -15.47 15.04
CA PRO A 314 13.45 -16.54 15.98
C PRO A 314 11.94 -16.85 16.00
N LEU A 315 11.32 -16.99 14.81
CA LEU A 315 9.87 -17.09 14.66
C LEU A 315 9.27 -18.30 15.39
N ASP A 316 9.99 -19.42 15.42
CA ASP A 316 9.54 -20.67 16.02
C ASP A 316 9.49 -20.61 17.56
N ARG A 317 10.16 -19.64 18.19
CA ARG A 317 10.13 -19.47 19.64
C ARG A 317 8.87 -18.77 20.13
N TYR A 318 8.33 -17.86 19.31
CA TYR A 318 7.23 -16.98 19.70
C TYR A 318 5.90 -17.31 19.01
N LEU A 319 5.92 -18.03 17.89
CA LEU A 319 4.73 -18.25 17.06
C LEU A 319 4.48 -19.72 16.74
N GLU A 320 3.24 -20.13 16.95
CA GLU A 320 2.73 -21.42 16.49
C GLU A 320 2.21 -21.32 15.05
N TRP A 321 2.93 -21.99 14.15
CA TRP A 321 2.60 -21.99 12.73
C TRP A 321 1.45 -22.94 12.42
N ALA A 322 0.52 -22.47 11.60
CA ALA A 322 -0.53 -23.33 11.08
C ALA A 322 0.04 -24.37 10.09
N PRO A 323 -0.50 -25.60 10.05
CA PRO A 323 -0.07 -26.64 9.11
C PRO A 323 -0.06 -26.15 7.65
N GLY A 324 1.04 -26.41 6.95
CA GLY A 324 1.24 -26.02 5.54
C GLY A 324 1.59 -24.53 5.31
N SER A 325 1.80 -23.74 6.36
CA SER A 325 2.20 -22.34 6.22
C SER A 325 3.72 -22.22 5.99
N LYS A 326 4.13 -21.55 4.91
CA LYS A 326 5.53 -21.21 4.68
C LYS A 326 5.99 -20.12 5.68
N LYS A 327 7.13 -20.37 6.34
CA LYS A 327 7.78 -19.46 7.30
C LYS A 327 8.47 -18.26 6.63
N ASN A 328 8.68 -18.31 5.31
CA ASN A 328 9.21 -17.19 4.55
C ASN A 328 8.24 -16.00 4.62
N LEU A 329 8.74 -14.87 5.09
CA LEU A 329 8.00 -13.62 5.19
C LEU A 329 8.32 -12.73 4.00
N ASN A 330 7.30 -12.01 3.54
CA ASN A 330 7.48 -11.02 2.48
C ASN A 330 8.22 -9.79 3.04
N ILE A 331 8.82 -8.99 2.15
CA ILE A 331 9.57 -7.78 2.51
C ILE A 331 8.67 -6.80 3.26
N ASN A 332 7.41 -6.66 2.82
CA ASN A 332 6.42 -5.80 3.45
C ASN A 332 6.04 -6.21 4.88
N HIS A 333 6.39 -7.43 5.32
CA HIS A 333 6.24 -7.85 6.72
C HIS A 333 7.56 -7.76 7.47
N MET A 334 8.68 -8.06 6.80
CA MET A 334 10.01 -7.96 7.39
C MET A 334 10.34 -6.55 7.86
N ILE A 335 10.05 -5.52 7.06
CA ILE A 335 10.45 -4.15 7.40
C ILE A 335 9.69 -3.61 8.62
N PRO A 336 8.35 -3.73 8.71
CA PRO A 336 7.64 -3.37 9.94
C PRO A 336 8.12 -4.13 11.19
N ILE A 337 8.44 -5.43 11.07
CA ILE A 337 9.03 -6.20 12.18
C ILE A 337 10.36 -5.58 12.63
N MET A 338 11.24 -5.27 11.68
CA MET A 338 12.54 -4.65 11.98
C MET A 338 12.40 -3.25 12.58
N LEU A 339 11.40 -2.47 12.14
CA LEU A 339 11.12 -1.13 12.66
C LEU A 339 10.69 -1.19 14.13
N ASP A 340 9.77 -2.09 14.44
CA ASP A 340 9.30 -2.30 15.81
C ASP A 340 10.41 -2.86 16.69
N LEU A 341 11.21 -3.82 16.20
CA LEU A 341 12.35 -4.37 16.94
C LEU A 341 13.39 -3.31 17.29
N LYS A 342 13.69 -2.40 16.36
CA LYS A 342 14.59 -1.28 16.61
C LYS A 342 14.09 -0.39 17.75
N PHE A 343 12.78 -0.14 17.78
CA PHE A 343 12.15 0.77 18.73
C PHE A 343 11.88 0.15 20.11
N THR A 344 11.35 -1.09 20.17
CA THR A 344 10.93 -1.72 21.42
C THR A 344 11.90 -2.79 21.93
N SER A 345 12.76 -3.34 21.06
CA SER A 345 13.54 -4.55 21.32
C SER A 345 12.71 -5.77 21.77
N ASP A 346 11.39 -5.75 21.51
CA ASP A 346 10.46 -6.81 21.88
C ASP A 346 10.00 -7.60 20.65
N TRP A 347 10.24 -8.91 20.70
CA TRP A 347 9.82 -9.86 19.68
C TRP A 347 8.31 -10.06 19.66
N GLU A 348 7.62 -10.07 20.81
CA GLU A 348 6.18 -10.29 20.82
C GLU A 348 5.41 -9.12 20.21
N PHE A 349 5.85 -7.89 20.48
CA PHE A 349 5.30 -6.70 19.86
C PHE A 349 5.53 -6.67 18.35
N SER A 350 6.77 -6.85 17.90
CA SER A 350 7.13 -6.75 16.48
C SER A 350 6.50 -7.86 15.61
N LEU A 351 6.35 -9.08 16.14
CA LEU A 351 5.80 -10.21 15.40
C LEU A 351 4.29 -10.10 15.11
N ARG A 352 3.60 -9.08 15.65
CA ARG A 352 2.18 -8.77 15.35
C ARG A 352 1.95 -8.44 13.87
N HIS A 353 2.98 -7.97 13.16
CA HIS A 353 2.93 -7.68 11.72
C HIS A 353 2.79 -8.93 10.83
N ILE A 354 2.96 -10.13 11.41
CA ILE A 354 2.80 -11.38 10.68
C ILE A 354 1.31 -11.65 10.40
N PRO A 355 0.95 -12.00 9.15
CA PRO A 355 -0.45 -12.29 8.81
C PRO A 355 -1.03 -13.39 9.69
N ARG A 356 -2.07 -13.05 10.47
CA ARG A 356 -2.70 -14.00 11.41
C ARG A 356 -3.12 -15.33 10.75
N ARG A 357 -3.50 -15.31 9.47
CA ARG A 357 -3.82 -16.52 8.67
C ARG A 357 -2.71 -17.59 8.59
N LYS A 358 -1.46 -17.23 8.91
CA LYS A 358 -0.33 -18.16 8.97
C LYS A 358 -0.18 -18.83 10.35
N LEU A 359 -0.89 -18.33 11.36
CA LEU A 359 -0.82 -18.79 12.74
C LEU A 359 -1.89 -19.85 13.03
N MET A 360 -1.55 -20.81 13.88
CA MET A 360 -2.41 -21.94 14.25
C MET A 360 -3.73 -21.48 14.89
N GLU A 361 -3.65 -20.51 15.80
CA GLU A 361 -4.80 -19.92 16.51
C GLU A 361 -5.94 -19.54 15.56
N THR A 362 -5.63 -18.87 14.44
CA THR A 362 -6.68 -18.46 13.50
C THR A 362 -7.33 -19.63 12.77
N LYS A 363 -6.59 -20.72 12.52
CA LYS A 363 -7.18 -21.92 11.91
C LYS A 363 -8.07 -22.64 12.92
N ILE A 364 -7.67 -22.70 14.19
CA ILE A 364 -8.50 -23.25 15.27
C ILE A 364 -9.78 -22.43 15.38
N LEU A 365 -9.69 -21.10 15.45
CA LEU A 365 -10.86 -20.23 15.54
C LEU A 365 -11.77 -20.34 14.31
N ALA A 366 -11.20 -20.44 13.11
CA ALA A 366 -11.97 -20.70 11.90
C ALA A 366 -12.65 -22.08 11.90
N MET A 367 -11.99 -23.11 12.44
CA MET A 367 -12.55 -24.45 12.58
C MET A 367 -13.66 -24.50 13.62
N GLN A 368 -13.46 -23.89 14.79
CA GLN A 368 -14.48 -23.73 15.82
C GLN A 368 -15.69 -22.98 15.28
N LYS A 369 -15.47 -21.89 14.54
CA LYS A 369 -16.54 -21.15 13.89
C LYS A 369 -17.30 -22.02 12.87
N ARG A 370 -16.61 -22.81 12.05
CA ARG A 370 -17.27 -23.76 11.13
C ARG A 370 -18.07 -24.83 11.87
N LEU A 371 -17.54 -25.36 12.96
CA LEU A 371 -18.22 -26.35 13.80
C LEU A 371 -19.47 -25.73 14.45
N ALA A 372 -19.36 -24.49 14.95
CA ALA A 372 -20.48 -23.72 15.51
C ALA A 372 -21.54 -23.40 14.44
N ASP A 373 -21.13 -22.96 13.24
CA ASP A 373 -22.04 -22.71 12.12
C ASP A 373 -22.73 -24.02 11.68
N THR A 374 -22.04 -25.16 11.75
CA THR A 374 -22.61 -26.49 11.42
C THR A 374 -23.55 -27.00 12.52
N SER A 375 -23.24 -26.76 13.80
CA SER A 375 -24.13 -27.12 14.91
C SER A 375 -25.36 -26.21 14.93
N LEU A 376 -25.21 -24.92 14.65
CA LEU A 376 -26.32 -23.99 14.45
C LEU A 376 -27.17 -24.42 13.26
N ALA A 377 -26.58 -24.85 12.14
CA ALA A 377 -27.34 -25.41 11.02
C ALA A 377 -28.10 -26.69 11.42
N LYS A 378 -27.52 -27.58 12.24
CA LYS A 378 -28.23 -28.77 12.77
C LYS A 378 -29.36 -28.38 13.72
N GLU A 379 -29.15 -27.40 14.60
CA GLU A 379 -30.17 -26.87 15.49
C GLU A 379 -31.27 -26.13 14.73
N ASP A 380 -30.95 -25.39 13.68
CA ASP A 380 -31.92 -24.70 12.82
C ASP A 380 -32.69 -25.69 11.96
N ILE A 381 -32.08 -26.79 11.52
CA ILE A 381 -32.77 -27.92 10.90
C ILE A 381 -33.71 -28.59 11.91
N LEU A 382 -33.24 -28.92 13.12
CA LEU A 382 -34.08 -29.48 14.20
C LEU A 382 -35.21 -28.52 14.61
N LYS A 383 -34.93 -27.21 14.67
CA LYS A 383 -35.91 -26.16 14.90
C LYS A 383 -36.87 -26.00 13.73
N SER A 384 -36.44 -26.21 12.48
CA SER A 384 -37.34 -26.19 11.32
C SER A 384 -38.29 -27.39 11.34
N PHE A 385 -37.85 -28.53 11.88
CA PHE A 385 -38.73 -29.68 12.15
C PHE A 385 -39.69 -29.43 13.33
N SER A 386 -39.28 -28.68 14.37
CA SER A 386 -40.18 -28.28 15.47
C SER A 386 -41.11 -27.11 15.13
N ASN A 387 -40.68 -26.20 14.24
CA ASN A 387 -41.39 -24.97 13.85
C ASN A 387 -42.36 -25.19 12.68
N LEU A 388 -42.56 -26.44 12.24
CA LEU A 388 -43.78 -26.85 11.51
C LEU A 388 -45.04 -26.73 12.39
N ARG A 389 -44.89 -26.40 13.67
CA ARG A 389 -45.94 -25.77 14.49
C ARG A 389 -45.47 -24.40 14.97
N ILE A 390 -46.23 -23.38 14.58
CA ILE A 390 -46.30 -22.00 15.12
C ILE A 390 -45.55 -20.93 14.30
N ASN A 391 -46.36 -20.17 13.57
CA ASN A 391 -46.07 -18.81 13.08
C ASN A 391 -45.97 -17.83 14.27
N ASN A 392 -44.98 -16.92 14.27
CA ASN A 392 -45.21 -15.46 14.13
C ASN A 392 -43.96 -14.60 14.42
N LYS A 393 -43.77 -13.63 13.53
CA LYS A 393 -43.28 -12.24 13.71
C LYS A 393 -41.95 -11.91 14.41
N ALA A 394 -41.22 -11.08 13.65
CA ALA A 394 -40.34 -9.98 14.04
C ALA A 394 -38.86 -10.30 14.33
N MET A 395 -37.95 -9.68 13.56
CA MET A 395 -36.65 -9.29 14.08
C MET A 395 -36.19 -7.94 13.55
N PHE A 396 -35.79 -7.13 14.52
CA PHE A 396 -35.23 -5.79 14.48
C PHE A 396 -33.77 -5.78 14.02
N ARG A 397 -33.44 -4.74 13.22
CA ARG A 397 -32.29 -3.81 13.27
C ARG A 397 -30.81 -4.26 13.32
N ASP A 398 -30.09 -3.60 12.41
CA ASP A 398 -28.82 -2.88 12.55
C ASP A 398 -27.51 -3.63 12.82
N LYS A 399 -26.65 -3.64 11.79
CA LYS A 399 -25.18 -3.72 11.93
C LYS A 399 -24.54 -2.43 11.43
N ARG A 400 -24.04 -1.63 12.38
CA ARG A 400 -23.14 -0.50 12.13
C ARG A 400 -21.79 -0.98 11.60
N PHE A 401 -21.28 -0.28 10.60
CA PHE A 401 -19.93 -0.39 10.06
C PHE A 401 -18.88 0.05 11.10
N LYS A 402 -17.84 -0.76 11.34
CA LYS A 402 -16.59 -0.31 11.96
C LYS A 402 -15.61 0.10 10.86
N SER A 403 -15.22 1.38 10.84
CA SER A 403 -14.09 1.88 10.07
C SER A 403 -12.77 1.35 10.66
N ARG A 404 -11.76 1.18 9.80
CA ARG A 404 -10.41 0.73 10.17
C ARG A 404 -9.69 1.82 10.98
N LYS A 405 -9.37 1.54 12.23
CA LYS A 405 -8.35 2.25 13.02
C LYS A 405 -6.95 1.81 12.55
N SER A 406 -6.00 2.73 12.47
CA SER A 406 -4.57 2.42 12.30
C SER A 406 -4.03 1.86 13.62
N LEU A 407 -3.06 0.94 13.54
CA LEU A 407 -2.52 0.22 14.72
C LEU A 407 -1.68 1.12 15.64
N TYR A 408 -1.35 2.34 15.20
CA TYR A 408 -0.44 3.26 15.88
C TYR A 408 -1.15 4.45 16.55
N ASP A 409 -2.49 4.49 16.53
CA ASP A 409 -3.30 5.60 17.07
C ASP A 409 -3.73 5.36 18.54
N GLU A 410 -2.93 4.65 19.34
CA GLU A 410 -3.21 4.44 20.78
C GLU A 410 -2.07 5.07 21.58
N ASP A 411 -2.31 6.30 22.06
CA ASP A 411 -1.73 6.87 23.27
C ASP A 411 -2.89 7.19 24.23
#